data_AF-A0AAN8XH89-F1
#
_entry.id   AF-A0AAN8XH89-F1
#
_cell.length_a   1.000
_cell.length_b   1.000
_cell.length_c   1.000
_cell.angle_alpha   90.00
_cell.angle_beta   90.00
_cell.angle_gamma   90.00
#
_symmetry.space_group_name_H-M   'P 1'
#
loop_
_entity.id
_entity.type
_entity.pdbx_description
1 polymer ?
#
loop_
_entity_poly.entity_id
_entity_poly.type
_entity_poly.pdbx_seq_one_letter_code
_entity_poly.pdbx_strand_id
1 'polypeptide(L)'
;MHGGRKQVTYAVEEEEDAGERTSICKDCLPTTITKENWEFGVLGFYEVIKQPKMMCGWITGRAAKLMEETDEEEVALRCVSLLRKYLTDKYKIPDAVWCKRTMWGSNPWIRGSYSFRSVKTEFLGASASDLAQPLINSQNVPVVCFAGEATHDHFYSTVHGALES
;
A
#
# COMPACT_ATOMS: atom_id res chain seq x y z
N MET A 1 -3.18 7.71 -12.27
CA MET A 1 -2.11 6.87 -11.67
C MET A 1 -1.77 7.31 -10.25
N HIS A 2 -2.64 7.11 -9.25
CA HIS A 2 -2.30 7.17 -7.82
C HIS A 2 -3.36 6.36 -7.06
N GLY A 3 -2.95 5.41 -6.22
CA GLY A 3 -3.87 4.73 -5.30
C GLY A 3 -3.56 3.28 -4.94
N GLY A 4 -2.41 2.72 -5.32
CA GLY A 4 -2.02 1.39 -4.86
C GLY A 4 -1.57 1.41 -3.39
N ARG A 5 -2.21 0.62 -2.53
CA ARG A 5 -1.75 0.40 -1.14
C ARG A 5 -0.40 -0.31 -1.18
N LYS A 6 0.55 0.14 -0.35
CA LYS A 6 1.88 -0.47 -0.18
C LYS A 6 2.04 -0.94 1.25
N GLN A 7 2.88 -1.96 1.42
CA GLN A 7 3.13 -2.62 2.68
C GLN A 7 4.54 -2.28 3.17
N VAL A 8 4.65 -1.95 4.46
CA VAL A 8 5.90 -1.87 5.21
C VAL A 8 5.79 -2.91 6.32
N THR A 9 6.72 -3.85 6.40
CA THR A 9 6.74 -4.87 7.45
C THR A 9 8.01 -4.68 8.26
N TYR A 10 7.91 -4.56 9.58
CA TYR A 10 9.09 -4.47 10.44
C TYR A 10 8.88 -5.29 11.70
N ALA A 11 9.96 -5.89 12.19
CA ALA A 11 9.94 -6.66 13.42
C ALA A 11 10.28 -5.76 14.61
N VAL A 12 9.51 -5.94 15.66
CA VAL A 12 9.54 -5.20 16.92
C VAL A 12 9.63 -6.24 18.02
N GLU A 13 10.69 -6.26 18.82
CA GLU A 13 10.76 -7.18 19.96
C GLU A 13 10.32 -6.50 21.25
N GLU A 14 9.13 -6.80 21.80
CA GLU A 14 8.90 -6.91 23.27
C GLU A 14 7.47 -7.37 23.64
N GLU A 15 7.32 -7.73 24.93
CA GLU A 15 6.27 -8.47 25.66
C GLU A 15 4.82 -7.94 25.63
N GLU A 16 3.88 -8.87 25.90
CA GLU A 16 2.41 -8.70 25.97
C GLU A 16 1.95 -7.77 27.12
N ASP A 17 0.97 -6.88 26.86
CA ASP A 17 -0.43 -7.02 27.34
C ASP A 17 -1.37 -5.96 26.72
N ALA A 18 -2.69 -6.20 26.82
CA ALA A 18 -3.80 -5.66 26.04
C ALA A 18 -4.30 -4.23 26.36
N GLY A 19 -5.07 -3.63 25.43
CA GLY A 19 -6.18 -2.73 25.80
C GLY A 19 -6.41 -1.43 24.99
N GLU A 20 -7.50 -1.46 24.20
CA GLU A 20 -8.46 -0.36 23.92
C GLU A 20 -8.09 0.79 22.95
N ARG A 21 -8.95 0.92 21.91
CA ARG A 21 -8.90 1.85 20.77
C ARG A 21 -8.98 3.31 21.23
N THR A 22 -7.93 4.09 20.97
CA THR A 22 -7.90 5.54 21.18
C THR A 22 -8.20 6.31 19.89
N SER A 23 -9.10 7.29 20.00
CA SER A 23 -9.45 8.26 18.98
C SER A 23 -8.29 9.21 18.70
N ILE A 24 -7.77 9.20 17.46
CA ILE A 24 -6.68 10.09 17.02
C ILE A 24 -7.23 11.52 16.84
N CYS A 25 -6.63 12.48 17.54
CA CYS A 25 -6.90 13.91 17.38
C CYS A 25 -6.56 14.36 15.96
N LYS A 26 -7.54 14.93 15.25
CA LYS A 26 -7.44 15.32 13.82
C LYS A 26 -6.56 16.56 13.59
N ASP A 27 -6.23 17.32 14.64
CA ASP A 27 -5.65 18.65 14.52
C ASP A 27 -4.11 18.68 14.46
N CYS A 28 -3.45 17.51 14.48
CA CYS A 28 -1.98 17.40 14.47
C CYS A 28 -1.40 16.74 13.21
N LEU A 29 -2.21 16.49 12.18
CA LEU A 29 -1.75 15.88 10.94
C LEU A 29 -1.35 16.95 9.91
N PRO A 30 -0.21 16.80 9.22
CA PRO A 30 0.21 17.75 8.20
C PRO A 30 -0.81 17.81 7.06
N THR A 31 -1.10 19.02 6.59
CA THR A 31 -2.02 19.26 5.47
C THR A 31 -1.44 18.82 4.12
N THR A 32 -0.11 18.72 4.01
CA THR A 32 0.58 18.26 2.80
C THR A 32 1.66 17.23 3.13
N ILE A 33 1.69 16.16 2.33
CA ILE A 33 2.68 15.09 2.44
C ILE A 33 3.93 15.39 1.58
N THR A 34 5.09 15.45 2.24
CA THR A 34 6.43 15.74 1.71
C THR A 34 7.41 14.62 2.08
N LYS A 35 8.68 14.74 1.66
CA LYS A 35 9.72 13.74 1.98
C LYS A 35 10.03 13.73 3.48
N GLU A 36 9.89 14.88 4.12
CA GLU A 36 10.19 15.12 5.52
C GLU A 36 9.08 14.61 6.44
N ASN A 37 7.88 14.31 5.93
CA ASN A 37 6.72 13.96 6.77
C ASN A 37 5.83 12.81 6.22
N TRP A 38 6.36 11.94 5.35
CA TRP A 38 5.56 10.91 4.70
C TRP A 38 4.98 9.86 5.67
N GLU A 39 5.57 9.67 6.85
CA GLU A 39 5.11 8.72 7.86
C GLU A 39 3.70 9.05 8.37
N PHE A 40 3.30 10.33 8.34
CA PHE A 40 1.92 10.72 8.65
C PHE A 40 0.89 10.27 7.61
N GLY A 41 1.34 9.74 6.46
CA GLY A 41 0.49 9.07 5.48
C GLY A 41 0.33 7.57 5.70
N VAL A 42 0.91 7.01 6.77
CA VAL A 42 0.66 5.63 7.20
C VAL A 42 -0.80 5.53 7.67
N LEU A 43 -1.53 4.58 7.09
CA LEU A 43 -2.94 4.33 7.39
C LEU A 43 -3.12 3.65 8.75
N GLY A 44 -2.19 2.79 9.12
CA GLY A 44 -2.21 2.05 10.38
C GLY A 44 -1.17 0.94 10.40
N PHE A 45 -0.95 0.41 11.60
CA PHE A 45 -0.12 -0.76 11.85
C PHE A 45 -0.99 -1.90 12.36
N TYR A 46 -0.65 -3.12 11.95
CA TYR A 46 -1.43 -4.33 12.24
C TYR A 46 -0.48 -5.43 12.70
N GLU A 47 -0.95 -6.26 13.62
CA GLU A 47 -0.23 -7.46 14.03
C GLU A 47 -0.13 -8.45 12.88
N VAL A 48 0.98 -9.17 12.82
CA VAL A 48 1.18 -10.26 11.87
C VAL A 48 0.80 -11.58 12.55
N ILE A 49 -0.13 -12.32 11.92
CA ILE A 49 -0.65 -13.58 12.44
C ILE A 49 0.50 -14.54 12.77
N LYS A 50 0.51 -15.07 14.00
CA LYS A 50 1.55 -15.97 14.54
C LYS A 50 2.97 -15.36 14.60
N GLN A 51 3.08 -14.04 14.53
CA GLN A 51 4.34 -13.29 14.64
C GLN A 51 4.13 -12.13 15.62
N PRO A 52 4.06 -12.39 16.94
CA PRO A 52 3.71 -11.38 17.95
C PRO A 52 4.70 -10.21 18.01
N LYS A 53 5.94 -10.46 17.57
CA LYS A 53 7.04 -9.49 17.49
C LYS A 53 7.15 -8.82 16.12
N MET A 54 6.05 -8.72 15.36
CA MET A 54 6.07 -8.16 14.02
C MET A 54 4.82 -7.34 13.74
N MET A 55 5.05 -6.15 13.18
CA MET A 55 3.99 -5.26 12.75
C MET A 55 4.04 -5.03 11.24
N CYS A 56 2.86 -4.87 10.66
CA CYS A 56 2.66 -4.54 9.26
C CYS A 56 2.01 -3.15 9.17
N GLY A 57 2.75 -2.17 8.67
CA GLY A 57 2.26 -0.84 8.33
C GLY A 57 1.70 -0.77 6.91
N TRP A 58 0.54 -0.14 6.75
CA TRP A 58 -0.04 0.16 5.44
C TRP A 58 0.16 1.63 5.10
N ILE A 59 0.65 1.92 3.90
CA ILE A 59 0.86 3.28 3.42
C ILE A 59 0.31 3.43 2.00
N THR A 60 -0.25 4.59 1.68
CA THR A 60 -0.95 4.78 0.40
C THR A 60 -0.60 6.13 -0.26
N GLY A 61 -1.02 6.29 -1.51
CA GLY A 61 -0.99 7.59 -2.20
C GLY A 61 0.43 8.16 -2.39
N ARG A 62 0.57 9.47 -2.19
CA ARG A 62 1.84 10.20 -2.34
C ARG A 62 2.86 9.78 -1.27
N ALA A 63 2.41 9.58 -0.03
CA ALA A 63 3.25 9.13 1.07
C ALA A 63 3.99 7.83 0.72
N ALA A 64 3.28 6.88 0.14
CA ALA A 64 3.85 5.59 -0.27
C ALA A 64 4.92 5.72 -1.37
N LYS A 65 4.90 6.78 -2.19
CA LYS A 65 5.95 7.03 -3.20
C LYS A 65 7.18 7.66 -2.56
N LEU A 66 7.00 8.61 -1.65
CA LEU A 66 8.10 9.27 -0.96
C LEU A 66 8.81 8.32 0.02
N MET A 67 8.06 7.43 0.67
CA MET A 67 8.60 6.33 1.48
C MET A 67 9.52 5.41 0.65
N GLU A 68 9.21 5.17 -0.63
CA GLU A 68 10.06 4.31 -1.47
C GLU A 68 11.46 4.90 -1.73
N GLU A 69 11.60 6.22 -1.62
CA GLU A 69 12.86 6.96 -1.76
C GLU A 69 13.68 7.01 -0.46
N THR A 70 13.13 6.50 0.65
CA THR A 70 13.76 6.51 1.98
C THR A 70 14.38 5.16 2.30
N ASP A 71 15.57 5.11 2.89
CA ASP A 71 16.24 3.84 3.22
C ASP A 71 15.47 3.02 4.27
N GLU A 72 15.62 1.69 4.26
CA GLU A 72 14.84 0.79 5.13
C GLU A 72 15.03 1.09 6.62
N GLU A 73 16.25 1.46 7.05
CA GLU A 73 16.56 1.82 8.43
C GLU A 73 15.82 3.08 8.87
N GLU A 74 15.82 4.12 8.03
CA GLU A 74 15.12 5.38 8.29
C GLU A 74 13.59 5.18 8.28
N VAL A 75 13.07 4.32 7.39
CA VAL A 75 11.66 3.92 7.42
C VAL A 75 11.30 3.27 8.76
N ALA A 76 12.16 2.37 9.26
CA ALA A 76 11.96 1.73 10.57
C ALA A 76 11.92 2.77 11.70
N LEU A 77 12.91 3.67 11.73
CA LEU A 77 13.04 4.72 12.73
C LEU A 77 11.81 5.63 12.76
N ARG A 78 11.33 6.06 11.59
CA ARG A 78 10.16 6.94 11.47
C ARG A 78 8.86 6.24 11.85
N CYS A 79 8.68 4.97 11.49
CA CYS A 79 7.53 4.17 11.93
C CYS A 79 7.51 3.98 13.45
N VAL A 80 8.67 3.66 14.07
CA VAL A 80 8.79 3.53 15.54
C VAL A 80 8.52 4.88 16.21
N SER A 81 9.07 5.98 15.68
CA SER A 81 8.83 7.33 16.19
C SER A 81 7.36 7.71 16.10
N LEU A 82 6.67 7.32 15.02
CA LEU A 82 5.24 7.54 14.86
C LEU A 82 4.43 6.76 15.90
N LEU A 83 4.76 5.49 16.14
CA LEU A 83 4.13 4.70 17.20
C LEU A 83 4.37 5.34 18.57
N ARG A 84 5.62 5.71 18.89
CA ARG A 84 5.99 6.36 20.15
C ARG A 84 5.21 7.66 20.35
N LYS A 85 5.05 8.47 19.30
CA LYS A 85 4.28 9.72 19.37
C LYS A 85 2.84 9.53 19.88
N TYR A 86 2.19 8.40 19.57
CA TYR A 86 0.78 8.19 19.88
C TYR A 86 0.50 7.15 20.97
N LEU A 87 1.48 6.31 21.31
CA LEU A 87 1.26 5.14 22.18
C LEU A 87 2.19 5.11 23.39
N THR A 88 3.16 6.02 23.52
CA THR A 88 4.13 6.01 24.66
C THR A 88 3.45 6.10 26.02
N ASP A 89 2.29 6.75 26.11
CA ASP A 89 1.54 6.85 27.37
C ASP A 89 1.02 5.50 27.88
N LYS A 90 0.88 4.51 26.99
CA LYS A 90 0.35 3.17 27.30
C LYS A 90 1.40 2.06 27.17
N TYR A 91 2.32 2.19 26.23
CA TYR A 91 3.22 1.11 25.82
C TYR A 91 4.66 1.59 25.72
N LYS A 92 5.60 0.78 26.21
CA LYS A 92 7.02 0.96 25.95
C LYS A 92 7.35 0.35 24.59
N ILE A 93 7.60 1.20 23.60
CA ILE A 93 7.86 0.76 22.23
C ILE A 93 9.37 0.60 22.03
N PRO A 94 9.88 -0.62 21.79
CA PRO A 94 11.29 -0.89 21.57
C PRO A 94 11.73 -0.42 20.17
N ASP A 95 13.04 -0.40 19.92
CA ASP A 95 13.55 -0.14 18.58
C ASP A 95 13.25 -1.34 17.66
N ALA A 96 13.05 -1.07 16.37
CA ALA A 96 12.84 -2.12 15.39
C ALA A 96 14.16 -2.86 15.13
N VAL A 97 14.13 -4.20 15.16
CA VAL A 97 15.32 -5.03 14.87
C VAL A 97 15.63 -5.05 13.38
N TRP A 98 14.58 -5.06 12.55
CA TRP A 98 14.70 -4.96 11.10
C TRP A 98 13.42 -4.43 10.48
N CYS A 99 13.56 -3.87 9.28
CA CYS A 99 12.44 -3.41 8.46
C CYS A 99 12.59 -3.92 7.02
N LYS A 100 11.46 -4.26 6.40
CA LYS A 100 11.32 -4.57 4.99
C LYS A 100 10.18 -3.76 4.41
N ARG A 101 10.46 -3.01 3.36
CA ARG A 101 9.45 -2.18 2.69
C ARG A 101 9.24 -2.64 1.26
N THR A 102 7.98 -2.61 0.83
CA THR A 102 7.67 -2.89 -0.57
C THR A 102 7.95 -1.66 -1.43
N MET A 103 8.40 -1.89 -2.66
CA MET A 103 8.72 -0.87 -3.65
C MET A 103 7.89 -1.04 -4.94
N TRP A 104 6.59 -1.33 -4.80
CA TRP A 104 5.71 -1.61 -5.93
C TRP A 104 5.66 -0.48 -6.97
N GLY A 105 5.74 0.78 -6.52
CA GLY A 105 5.61 1.95 -7.40
C GLY A 105 6.85 2.20 -8.25
N SER A 106 8.04 2.07 -7.65
CA SER A 106 9.32 2.25 -8.33
C SER A 106 9.83 1.00 -9.04
N ASN A 107 9.26 -0.18 -8.78
CA ASN A 107 9.62 -1.41 -9.48
C ASN A 107 9.27 -1.30 -10.99
N PRO A 108 10.26 -1.45 -11.91
CA PRO A 108 10.05 -1.25 -13.34
C PRO A 108 9.10 -2.26 -13.98
N TRP A 109 8.93 -3.44 -13.37
CA TRP A 109 8.09 -4.52 -13.89
C TRP A 109 6.63 -4.43 -13.44
N ILE A 110 6.34 -3.64 -12.39
CA ILE A 110 5.03 -3.65 -11.71
C ILE A 110 4.41 -2.25 -11.69
N ARG A 111 5.22 -1.21 -11.44
CA ARG A 111 4.85 0.22 -11.60
C ARG A 111 3.63 0.69 -10.79
N GLY A 112 3.23 -0.07 -9.79
CA GLY A 112 2.00 0.07 -9.01
C GLY A 112 1.73 -1.21 -8.25
N SER A 113 0.72 -1.23 -7.36
CA SER A 113 0.34 -2.48 -6.68
C SER A 113 -0.82 -3.19 -7.38
N TYR A 114 -1.87 -2.46 -7.74
CA TYR A 114 -3.02 -2.99 -8.47
C TYR A 114 -3.82 -1.85 -9.13
N SER A 115 -4.68 -2.20 -10.08
CA SER A 115 -5.55 -1.27 -10.80
C SER A 115 -6.56 -0.58 -9.87
N PHE A 116 -7.13 0.54 -10.30
CA PHE A 116 -8.17 1.24 -9.54
C PHE A 116 -9.07 2.00 -10.49
N ARG A 117 -10.38 1.80 -10.38
CA ARG A 117 -11.38 2.59 -11.12
C ARG A 117 -11.58 3.94 -10.45
N SER A 118 -11.05 4.97 -11.09
CA SER A 118 -11.16 6.35 -10.60
C SER A 118 -12.42 7.04 -11.12
N VAL A 119 -12.84 8.13 -10.47
CA VAL A 119 -13.90 9.02 -10.97
C VAL A 119 -13.61 9.49 -12.40
N LYS A 120 -12.33 9.70 -12.74
CA LYS A 120 -11.92 10.05 -14.11
C LYS A 120 -12.17 8.92 -15.10
N THR A 121 -11.90 7.67 -14.69
CA THR A 121 -12.14 6.48 -15.50
C THR A 121 -13.62 6.37 -15.84
N GLU A 122 -14.49 6.59 -14.85
CA GLU A 122 -15.94 6.61 -15.03
C GLU A 122 -16.40 7.72 -15.96
N PHE A 123 -15.91 8.96 -15.77
CA PHE A 123 -16.24 10.10 -16.62
C PHE A 123 -15.84 9.86 -18.09
N LEU A 124 -14.74 9.13 -18.33
CA LEU A 124 -14.28 8.78 -19.67
C LEU A 124 -15.02 7.58 -20.27
N GLY A 125 -15.89 6.90 -19.50
CA GLY A 125 -16.56 5.69 -19.94
C GLY A 125 -15.63 4.50 -20.19
N ALA A 126 -14.42 4.51 -19.63
CA ALA A 126 -13.44 3.45 -19.83
C ALA A 126 -13.65 2.31 -18.81
N SER A 127 -13.56 1.06 -19.26
CA SER A 127 -13.79 -0.14 -18.45
C SER A 127 -12.64 -1.15 -18.53
N ALA A 128 -12.72 -2.21 -17.73
CA ALA A 128 -11.80 -3.33 -17.83
C ALA A 128 -12.03 -4.14 -19.12
N SER A 129 -13.28 -4.24 -19.59
CA SER A 129 -13.62 -4.86 -20.88
C SER A 129 -12.91 -4.23 -22.07
N ASP A 130 -12.63 -2.92 -22.02
CA ASP A 130 -11.85 -2.23 -23.06
C ASP A 130 -10.40 -2.75 -23.08
N LEU A 131 -9.81 -3.00 -21.91
CA LEU A 131 -8.47 -3.55 -21.76
C LEU A 131 -8.40 -5.04 -22.14
N ALA A 132 -9.50 -5.78 -22.00
CA ALA A 132 -9.59 -7.19 -22.36
C ALA A 132 -9.69 -7.43 -23.88
N GLN A 133 -9.98 -6.39 -24.68
CA GLN A 133 -10.14 -6.56 -26.13
C GLN A 133 -8.82 -6.99 -26.79
N PRO A 134 -8.81 -8.08 -27.58
CA PRO A 134 -7.61 -8.48 -28.29
C PRO A 134 -7.29 -7.51 -29.43
N LEU A 135 -6.02 -7.41 -29.80
CA LEU A 135 -5.65 -6.80 -31.07
C LEU A 135 -5.97 -7.79 -32.19
N ILE A 136 -6.71 -7.32 -33.19
CA ILE A 136 -7.12 -8.11 -34.35
C ILE A 136 -6.33 -7.70 -35.61
N ASN A 137 -6.06 -8.66 -36.49
CA ASN A 137 -5.46 -8.37 -37.79
C ASN A 137 -6.52 -7.99 -38.85
N SER A 138 -6.07 -7.73 -40.10
CA SER A 138 -6.96 -7.38 -41.22
C SER A 138 -7.93 -8.49 -41.63
N GLN A 139 -7.70 -9.72 -41.19
CA GLN A 139 -8.57 -10.88 -41.41
C GLN A 139 -9.53 -11.13 -40.23
N ASN A 140 -9.62 -10.18 -39.29
CA ASN A 140 -10.46 -10.27 -38.09
C ASN A 140 -10.08 -11.43 -37.15
N VAL A 141 -8.80 -11.79 -37.11
CA VAL A 141 -8.24 -12.83 -36.23
C VAL A 141 -7.48 -12.18 -35.07
N PRO A 142 -7.72 -12.59 -33.81
CA PRO A 142 -6.92 -12.16 -32.66
C PRO A 142 -5.44 -12.52 -32.79
N VAL A 143 -4.55 -11.54 -32.60
CA VAL A 143 -3.09 -11.73 -32.68
C VAL A 143 -2.36 -11.37 -31.38
N VAL A 144 -2.95 -10.53 -30.54
CA VAL A 144 -2.44 -10.22 -29.20
C VAL A 144 -3.62 -10.22 -28.25
N CYS A 145 -3.53 -11.01 -27.18
CA CYS A 145 -4.54 -11.09 -26.12
C CYS A 145 -4.01 -10.45 -24.84
N PHE A 146 -4.92 -9.91 -24.04
CA PHE A 146 -4.62 -9.30 -22.75
C PHE A 146 -5.34 -10.07 -21.65
N ALA A 147 -4.66 -10.25 -20.52
CA ALA A 147 -5.20 -10.88 -19.32
C ALA A 147 -4.58 -10.22 -18.07
N GLY A 148 -5.10 -10.61 -16.90
CA GLY A 148 -4.62 -10.14 -15.59
C GLY A 148 -5.66 -9.32 -14.85
N GLU A 149 -5.37 -8.95 -13.60
CA GLU A 149 -6.38 -8.33 -12.71
C GLU A 149 -7.07 -7.09 -13.32
N ALA A 150 -6.36 -6.32 -14.15
CA ALA A 150 -6.89 -5.08 -14.71
C ALA A 150 -7.90 -5.30 -15.86
N THR A 151 -8.04 -6.52 -16.38
CA THR A 151 -8.93 -6.85 -17.51
C THR A 151 -10.27 -7.44 -17.07
N HIS A 152 -10.45 -7.75 -15.78
CA HIS A 152 -11.70 -8.29 -15.27
C HIS A 152 -12.70 -7.19 -14.89
N ASP A 153 -13.93 -7.23 -15.42
CA ASP A 153 -14.95 -6.18 -15.20
C ASP A 153 -15.37 -6.02 -13.73
N HIS A 154 -15.57 -7.14 -13.04
CA HIS A 154 -16.07 -7.15 -11.66
C HIS A 154 -14.99 -7.38 -10.59
N PHE A 155 -13.96 -8.19 -10.87
CA PHE A 155 -12.98 -8.64 -9.88
C PHE A 155 -11.59 -8.02 -10.10
N TYR A 156 -11.53 -6.79 -10.63
CA TYR A 156 -10.27 -6.06 -10.74
C TYR A 156 -9.62 -5.83 -9.36
N SER A 157 -8.31 -5.65 -9.36
CA SER A 157 -7.44 -5.54 -8.17
C SER A 157 -7.32 -6.80 -7.32
N THR A 158 -7.77 -7.96 -7.82
CA THR A 158 -7.76 -9.21 -7.05
C THR A 158 -7.02 -10.34 -7.77
N VAL A 159 -6.58 -11.33 -6.98
CA VAL A 159 -5.93 -12.53 -7.50
C VAL A 159 -6.91 -13.43 -8.25
N HIS A 160 -8.15 -13.59 -7.76
CA HIS A 160 -9.14 -14.42 -8.46
C HIS A 160 -9.59 -13.77 -9.77
N GLY A 161 -9.74 -12.44 -9.81
CA GLY A 161 -9.98 -11.75 -11.08
C GLY A 161 -8.84 -11.92 -12.07
N ALA A 162 -7.59 -11.93 -11.62
CA ALA A 162 -6.45 -12.25 -12.49
C ALA A 162 -6.47 -13.69 -13.02
N LEU A 163 -6.94 -14.64 -12.21
CA LEU A 163 -7.05 -16.06 -12.59
C LEU A 163 -8.19 -16.29 -13.60
N GLU A 164 -9.30 -15.57 -13.45
CA GLU A 164 -10.50 -15.70 -14.28
C GLU A 164 -10.46 -14.88 -15.57
N SER A 165 -9.41 -14.05 -15.76
CA SER A 165 -9.23 -13.19 -16.94
C SER A 165 -8.63 -13.90 -18.16
#